data_AF-A0AAV9D5A6-F1
#
_entry.id   AF-A0AAV9D5A6-F1
#
_cell.length_a   1.000
_cell.length_b   1.000
_cell.length_c   1.000
_cell.angle_alpha   90.00
_cell.angle_beta   90.00
_cell.angle_gamma   90.00
#
_symmetry.space_group_name_H-M   'P 1'
#
loop_
_entity.id
_entity.type
_entity.pdbx_description
1 polymer ?
#
loop_
_entity_poly.entity_id
_entity_poly.type
_entity_poly.pdbx_seq_one_letter_code
_entity_poly.pdbx_strand_id
1 'polypeptide(L)'
;MSCPHVAGIVGLLKALHPDWSPAAIRSAIMTSARMRDNMREPMKNASLAKATPFSYGAGHVRPNRAMDPGLVYDATTEDYLAFLCDNGYNSSQMASFAGSKHYACPKRRSSRLLSMNYPSITVPRLAKGHARVVRRVVKNVGGPGTYKAHVQALVGCR
;
A
#
# COMPACT_ATOMS: atom_id res chain seq x y z
N MET A 1 5.29 19.88 6.83
CA MET A 1 6.36 19.33 7.69
C MET A 1 6.40 17.79 7.76
N SER A 2 5.33 17.03 7.49
CA SER A 2 5.36 15.55 7.57
C SER A 2 6.09 14.86 6.41
N CYS A 3 5.99 15.38 5.18
CA CYS A 3 6.67 14.83 4.00
C CYS A 3 8.20 14.68 4.17
N PRO A 4 8.96 15.72 4.59
CA PRO A 4 10.42 15.58 4.76
C PRO A 4 10.82 14.57 5.85
N HIS A 5 10.00 14.39 6.90
CA HIS A 5 10.25 13.34 7.89
C HIS A 5 10.16 11.95 7.26
N VAL A 6 9.12 11.70 6.46
CA VAL A 6 8.97 10.42 5.74
C VAL A 6 10.11 10.24 4.73
N ALA A 7 10.51 11.29 4.01
CA ALA A 7 11.63 11.24 3.07
C ALA A 7 12.96 10.87 3.76
N GLY A 8 13.24 11.43 4.95
CA GLY A 8 14.41 11.06 5.74
C GLY A 8 14.39 9.58 6.15
N ILE A 9 13.23 9.08 6.57
CA ILE A 9 13.05 7.65 6.90
C ILE A 9 13.27 6.77 5.67
N VAL A 10 12.74 7.17 4.50
CA VAL A 10 12.99 6.47 3.24
C VAL A 10 14.49 6.41 2.92
N GLY A 11 15.21 7.51 3.10
CA GLY A 11 16.66 7.55 2.91
C GLY A 11 17.40 6.55 3.81
N LEU A 12 17.05 6.50 5.10
CA LEU A 12 17.63 5.55 6.06
C LEU A 12 17.30 4.09 5.71
N LEU A 13 16.05 3.81 5.35
CA LEU A 13 15.64 2.46 4.95
C LEU A 13 16.33 2.02 3.66
N LYS A 14 16.51 2.93 2.68
CA LYS A 14 17.24 2.63 1.45
C LYS A 14 18.73 2.42 1.69
N ALA A 15 19.33 3.10 2.66
CA ALA A 15 20.71 2.87 3.06
C ALA A 15 20.88 1.49 3.73
N LEU A 16 19.94 1.07 4.57
CA LEU A 16 19.94 -0.23 5.23
C LEU A 16 19.59 -1.39 4.28
N HIS A 17 18.70 -1.16 3.33
CA HIS A 17 18.24 -2.15 2.35
C HIS A 17 18.40 -1.61 0.92
N PRO A 18 19.63 -1.61 0.38
CA PRO A 18 19.92 -1.02 -0.94
C PRO A 18 19.19 -1.69 -2.09
N ASP A 19 18.80 -2.95 -1.94
CA ASP A 19 18.08 -3.76 -2.94
C ASP A 19 16.56 -3.54 -2.93
N TRP A 20 16.00 -2.96 -1.86
CA TRP A 20 14.56 -2.76 -1.77
C TRP A 20 14.04 -1.78 -2.82
N SER A 21 12.94 -2.17 -3.47
CA SER A 21 12.21 -1.28 -4.38
C SER A 21 11.56 -0.13 -3.60
N PRO A 22 11.20 0.98 -4.28
CA PRO A 22 10.38 2.02 -3.66
C PRO A 22 9.06 1.49 -3.07
N ALA A 23 8.46 0.48 -3.71
CA ALA A 23 7.23 -0.14 -3.23
C ALA A 23 7.46 -0.96 -1.94
N ALA A 24 8.58 -1.69 -1.85
CA ALA A 24 8.97 -2.42 -0.66
C ALA A 24 9.22 -1.49 0.53
N ILE A 25 9.93 -0.37 0.33
CA ILE A 25 10.15 0.65 1.38
C ILE A 25 8.82 1.25 1.84
N ARG A 26 7.93 1.64 0.91
CA ARG A 26 6.58 2.11 1.25
C ARG A 26 5.83 1.06 2.06
N SER A 27 5.89 -0.20 1.64
CA SER A 27 5.25 -1.31 2.36
C SER A 27 5.76 -1.44 3.78
N ALA A 28 7.08 -1.40 3.97
CA ALA A 28 7.71 -1.50 5.29
C ALA A 28 7.25 -0.37 6.22
N ILE A 29 7.18 0.87 5.71
CA ILE A 29 6.68 2.03 6.46
C ILE A 29 5.20 1.85 6.84
N MET A 30 4.37 1.43 5.89
CA MET A 30 2.92 1.33 6.10
C MET A 30 2.55 0.18 7.04
N THR A 31 3.04 -1.03 6.78
CA THR A 31 2.67 -2.25 7.56
C THR A 31 3.21 -2.23 8.99
N SER A 32 4.30 -1.49 9.24
CA SER A 32 4.86 -1.32 10.58
C SER A 32 4.27 -0.12 11.35
N ALA A 33 3.44 0.71 10.73
CA ALA A 33 2.84 1.89 11.35
C ALA A 33 1.95 1.51 12.57
N ARG A 34 1.66 2.49 13.43
CA ARG A 34 0.72 2.33 14.55
C ARG A 34 -0.55 3.12 14.31
N MET A 35 -1.70 2.54 14.68
CA MET A 35 -3.01 3.20 14.61
C MET A 35 -3.47 3.80 15.95
N ARG A 36 -2.64 3.65 17.00
CA ARG A 36 -2.92 4.13 18.36
C ARG A 36 -1.96 5.24 18.77
N ASP A 37 -2.45 6.15 19.60
CA ASP A 37 -1.66 7.25 20.16
C ASP A 37 -0.79 6.80 21.35
N ASN A 38 -0.20 7.76 22.07
CA ASN A 38 0.62 7.52 23.26
C ASN A 38 -0.19 7.02 24.47
N MET A 39 -1.50 7.25 24.51
CA MET A 39 -2.42 6.72 25.52
C MET A 39 -2.96 5.33 25.15
N ARG A 40 -2.51 4.76 24.02
CA ARG A 40 -3.00 3.50 23.44
C ARG A 40 -4.44 3.57 22.95
N GLU A 41 -4.96 4.77 22.75
CA GLU A 41 -6.30 5.01 22.22
C GLU A 41 -6.27 5.16 20.70
N PRO A 42 -7.41 4.98 20.00
CA PRO A 42 -7.51 5.28 18.58
C PRO A 42 -7.11 6.74 18.31
N MET A 43 -6.24 6.96 17.32
CA MET A 43 -5.84 8.32 16.95
C MET A 43 -7.06 9.18 16.58
N LYS A 44 -6.99 10.45 16.94
CA LYS A 44 -8.02 11.46 16.64
C LYS A 44 -7.58 12.37 15.50
N ASN A 45 -8.55 12.95 14.80
CA ASN A 45 -8.31 13.97 13.79
C ASN A 45 -8.21 15.37 14.44
N ALA A 46 -8.02 16.41 13.63
CA ALA A 46 -7.92 17.79 14.11
C ALA A 46 -9.16 18.27 14.88
N SER A 47 -10.33 17.69 14.61
CA SER A 47 -11.60 17.98 15.29
C SER A 47 -11.84 17.08 16.51
N LEU A 48 -10.81 16.37 16.99
CA LEU A 48 -10.88 15.43 18.12
C LEU A 48 -11.80 14.21 17.91
N ALA A 49 -12.30 13.99 16.70
CA ALA A 49 -13.08 12.80 16.35
C ALA A 49 -12.14 11.63 16.03
N LYS A 50 -12.63 10.39 16.21
CA LYS A 50 -11.88 9.18 15.86
C LYS A 50 -11.44 9.23 14.39
N ALA A 51 -10.14 9.22 14.15
CA ALA A 51 -9.59 9.27 12.80
C ALA A 51 -9.71 7.92 12.10
N THR A 52 -9.88 7.97 10.78
CA THR A 52 -10.00 6.80 9.92
C THR A 52 -8.74 6.65 9.07
N PRO A 53 -8.57 5.53 8.35
CA PRO A 53 -7.50 5.40 7.36
C PRO A 53 -7.53 6.49 6.27
N PHE A 54 -8.68 7.15 6.03
CA PHE A 54 -8.73 8.31 5.13
C PHE A 54 -8.05 9.56 5.71
N SER A 55 -7.81 9.61 7.02
CA SER A 55 -7.09 10.70 7.69
C SER A 55 -5.59 10.44 7.78
N TYR A 56 -5.16 9.21 8.14
CA TYR A 56 -3.76 8.90 8.45
C TYR A 56 -3.16 7.74 7.64
N GLY A 57 -3.89 7.19 6.67
CA GLY A 57 -3.46 6.01 5.92
C GLY A 57 -3.30 4.79 6.83
N ALA A 58 -2.10 4.21 6.84
CA ALA A 58 -1.77 3.06 7.70
C ALA A 58 -1.48 3.45 9.16
N GLY A 59 -1.26 4.74 9.44
CA GLY A 59 -1.07 5.28 10.78
C GLY A 59 0.25 6.02 10.96
N HIS A 60 0.62 6.24 12.22
CA HIS A 60 1.84 6.94 12.57
C HIS A 60 3.07 6.06 12.34
N VAL A 61 4.08 6.61 11.67
CA VAL A 61 5.31 5.90 11.30
C VAL A 61 6.08 5.40 12.54
N ARG A 62 6.73 4.23 12.40
CA ARG A 62 7.63 3.63 13.39
C ARG A 62 8.94 3.19 12.70
N PRO A 63 9.93 4.08 12.58
CA PRO A 63 11.16 3.82 11.80
C PRO A 63 11.87 2.53 12.20
N ASN A 64 12.07 2.30 13.51
CA ASN A 64 12.73 1.12 14.03
C ASN A 64 11.96 -0.19 13.79
N ARG A 65 10.66 -0.15 13.49
CA ARG A 65 9.91 -1.34 13.05
C ARG A 65 9.87 -1.47 11.54
N ALA A 66 9.99 -0.37 10.81
CA ALA A 66 10.06 -0.38 9.35
C ALA A 66 11.40 -0.94 8.84
N MET A 67 12.45 -0.92 9.66
CA MET A 67 13.75 -1.50 9.29
C MET A 67 13.72 -3.04 9.14
N ASP A 68 12.79 -3.72 9.82
CA ASP A 68 12.59 -5.17 9.69
C ASP A 68 11.09 -5.49 9.77
N PRO A 69 10.35 -5.37 8.66
CA PRO A 69 8.90 -5.54 8.62
C PRO A 69 8.48 -7.02 8.52
N GLY A 70 9.43 -7.95 8.33
CA GLY A 70 9.18 -9.37 8.01
C GLY A 70 8.63 -9.60 6.61
N LEU A 71 7.51 -8.95 6.25
CA LEU A 71 6.86 -9.09 4.94
C LEU A 71 6.68 -7.73 4.26
N VAL A 72 6.81 -7.70 2.93
CA VAL A 72 6.51 -6.52 2.11
C VAL A 72 5.60 -6.83 0.93
N TYR A 73 4.75 -5.86 0.58
CA TYR A 73 3.98 -5.80 -0.65
C TYR A 73 4.81 -5.08 -1.71
N ASP A 74 5.58 -5.85 -2.46
CA ASP A 74 6.43 -5.33 -3.53
C ASP A 74 5.64 -5.14 -4.83
N ALA A 75 6.05 -4.19 -5.67
CA ALA A 75 5.42 -3.91 -6.95
C ALA A 75 6.44 -3.29 -7.91
N THR A 76 6.39 -3.68 -9.18
CA THR A 76 7.25 -3.14 -10.23
C THR A 76 6.59 -1.97 -10.94
N THR A 77 7.36 -1.24 -11.75
CA THR A 77 6.82 -0.17 -12.61
C THR A 77 5.73 -0.70 -13.54
N GLU A 78 5.92 -1.90 -14.10
CA GLU A 78 4.95 -2.58 -14.97
C GLU A 78 3.62 -2.83 -14.25
N ASP A 79 3.63 -3.14 -12.95
CA ASP A 79 2.40 -3.29 -12.15
C ASP A 79 1.62 -1.97 -12.08
N TYR A 80 2.29 -0.84 -11.93
CA TYR A 80 1.65 0.48 -11.96
C TYR A 80 1.10 0.81 -13.36
N LEU A 81 1.86 0.52 -14.41
CA LEU A 81 1.40 0.77 -15.79
C LEU A 81 0.18 -0.11 -16.12
N ALA A 82 0.18 -1.38 -15.71
CA ALA A 82 -0.96 -2.27 -15.84
C ALA A 82 -2.18 -1.75 -15.04
N PHE A 83 -1.96 -1.24 -13.82
CA PHE A 83 -3.02 -0.61 -13.03
C PHE A 83 -3.64 0.61 -13.73
N LEU A 84 -2.82 1.49 -14.31
CA LEU A 84 -3.30 2.65 -15.08
C LEU A 84 -4.12 2.21 -16.31
N CYS A 85 -3.65 1.20 -17.03
CA CYS A 85 -4.40 0.61 -18.15
C CYS A 85 -5.77 0.06 -17.72
N ASP A 86 -5.82 -0.67 -16.59
CA ASP A 86 -7.07 -1.18 -16.02
C ASP A 86 -7.98 -0.04 -15.51
N ASN A 87 -7.41 1.13 -15.19
CA ASN A 87 -8.15 2.35 -14.82
C ASN A 87 -8.68 3.14 -16.02
N GLY A 88 -8.40 2.68 -17.24
CA GLY A 88 -8.96 3.26 -18.46
C GLY A 88 -8.03 4.19 -19.22
N TYR A 89 -6.77 4.32 -18.80
CA TYR A 89 -5.80 5.16 -19.49
C TYR A 89 -5.55 4.63 -20.91
N ASN A 90 -5.50 5.55 -21.87
CA ASN A 90 -5.26 5.24 -23.28
C ASN A 90 -3.76 5.37 -23.63
N SER A 91 -3.38 4.98 -24.84
CA SER A 91 -1.98 4.97 -25.28
C SER A 91 -1.30 6.34 -25.22
N SER A 92 -2.02 7.43 -25.53
CA SER A 92 -1.44 8.79 -25.47
C SER A 92 -1.19 9.24 -24.04
N GLN A 93 -2.10 8.94 -23.12
CA GLN A 93 -1.89 9.20 -21.68
C GLN A 93 -0.77 8.33 -21.11
N MET A 94 -0.68 7.07 -21.52
CA MET A 94 0.36 6.14 -21.06
C MET A 94 1.76 6.56 -21.51
N ALA A 95 1.89 7.22 -22.67
CA ALA A 95 3.17 7.73 -23.15
C ALA A 95 3.82 8.72 -22.16
N SER A 96 3.02 9.51 -21.44
CA SER A 96 3.51 10.43 -20.40
C SER A 96 4.10 9.72 -19.18
N PHE A 97 3.74 8.45 -18.94
CA PHE A 97 4.20 7.66 -17.78
C PHE A 97 5.29 6.65 -18.12
N ALA A 98 5.27 6.10 -19.33
CA ALA A 98 6.20 5.05 -19.76
C ALA A 98 7.56 5.59 -20.23
N GLY A 99 7.70 6.92 -20.32
CA GLY A 99 8.93 7.58 -20.74
C GLY A 99 9.27 7.28 -22.20
N SER A 100 10.55 7.01 -22.50
CA SER A 100 11.02 6.66 -23.84
C SER A 100 10.59 5.27 -24.32
N LYS A 101 9.99 4.45 -23.46
CA LYS A 101 9.49 3.11 -23.82
C LYS A 101 8.00 3.22 -24.14
N HIS A 102 7.61 2.79 -25.34
CA HIS A 102 6.19 2.63 -25.64
C HIS A 102 5.60 1.48 -24.83
N TYR A 103 4.72 1.79 -23.87
CA TYR A 103 3.94 0.80 -23.15
C TYR A 103 2.55 0.66 -23.75
N ALA A 104 2.28 -0.49 -24.37
CA ALA A 104 0.97 -0.80 -24.91
C ALA A 104 0.13 -1.53 -23.84
N CYS A 105 -1.03 -0.98 -23.51
CA CYS A 105 -1.97 -1.66 -22.63
C CYS A 105 -2.38 -3.03 -23.21
N PRO A 106 -2.46 -4.09 -22.40
CA PRO A 106 -2.96 -5.38 -22.86
C PRO A 106 -4.36 -5.28 -23.47
N LYS A 107 -4.59 -5.98 -24.59
CA LYS A 107 -5.90 -6.00 -25.28
C LYS A 107 -7.03 -6.49 -24.37
N ARG A 108 -6.72 -7.41 -23.44
CA ARG A 108 -7.63 -7.85 -22.40
C ARG A 108 -7.30 -7.13 -21.10
N ARG A 109 -8.11 -6.13 -20.76
CA ARG A 109 -8.07 -5.49 -19.44
C ARG A 109 -8.47 -6.51 -18.40
N SER A 110 -7.70 -6.60 -17.32
CA SER A 110 -7.83 -7.71 -16.39
C SER A 110 -8.90 -7.46 -15.32
N SER A 111 -9.56 -6.29 -15.32
CA SER A 111 -10.51 -5.86 -14.28
C SER A 111 -9.93 -5.94 -12.87
N ARG A 112 -8.59 -5.87 -12.74
CA ARG A 112 -7.84 -6.07 -11.50
C ARG A 112 -7.54 -4.76 -10.77
N LEU A 113 -8.37 -3.73 -10.97
CA LEU A 113 -8.23 -2.45 -10.26
C LEU A 113 -8.02 -2.63 -8.74
N LEU A 114 -8.73 -3.59 -8.13
CA LEU A 114 -8.62 -3.87 -6.71
C LEU A 114 -7.40 -4.74 -6.33
N SER A 115 -6.77 -5.40 -7.29
CA SER A 115 -5.70 -6.39 -7.07
C SER A 115 -4.29 -5.85 -7.29
N MET A 116 -4.12 -4.54 -7.42
CA MET A 116 -2.79 -3.91 -7.33
C MET A 116 -2.14 -4.30 -5.99
N ASN A 117 -0.86 -4.70 -6.02
CA ASN A 117 -0.18 -5.21 -4.83
C ASN A 117 0.22 -4.10 -3.84
N TYR A 118 -0.79 -3.49 -3.23
CA TYR A 118 -0.65 -2.33 -2.37
C TYR A 118 -0.87 -2.70 -0.90
N PRO A 119 -0.10 -2.15 0.06
CA PRO A 119 -0.18 -2.44 1.50
C PRO A 119 -1.42 -1.81 2.19
N SER A 120 -2.52 -1.66 1.46
CA SER A 120 -3.84 -1.32 1.98
C SER A 120 -4.93 -1.85 1.04
N ILE A 121 -6.16 -1.91 1.55
CA ILE A 121 -7.33 -2.36 0.79
C ILE A 121 -8.39 -1.27 0.87
N THR A 122 -8.80 -0.78 -0.30
CA THR A 122 -9.90 0.16 -0.45
C THR A 122 -10.88 -0.44 -1.46
N VAL A 123 -12.13 -0.62 -1.06
CA VAL A 123 -13.19 -1.13 -1.94
C VAL A 123 -14.21 0.00 -2.17
N PRO A 124 -14.24 0.60 -3.37
CA PRO A 124 -15.23 1.63 -3.68
C PRO A 124 -16.62 1.01 -3.82
N ARG A 125 -17.66 1.75 -3.42
CA ARG A 125 -19.08 1.37 -3.59
C ARG A 125 -19.37 -0.06 -3.10
N LEU A 126 -19.02 -0.33 -1.83
CA LEU A 126 -19.32 -1.60 -1.20
C LEU A 126 -20.84 -1.72 -0.98
N ALA A 127 -21.51 -2.49 -1.82
CA ALA A 127 -22.95 -2.73 -1.75
C ALA A 127 -23.24 -4.00 -0.95
N LYS A 128 -24.33 -3.97 -0.17
CA LYS A 128 -24.81 -5.14 0.57
C LYS A 128 -25.03 -6.31 -0.41
N GLY A 129 -24.62 -7.51 -0.01
CA GLY A 129 -24.75 -8.73 -0.82
C GLY A 129 -23.74 -8.88 -1.96
N HIS A 130 -22.81 -7.93 -2.16
CA HIS A 130 -21.82 -8.00 -3.23
C HIS A 130 -20.43 -8.32 -2.67
N ALA A 131 -19.95 -9.54 -2.91
CA ALA A 131 -18.58 -9.91 -2.57
C ALA A 131 -17.58 -9.28 -3.56
N ARG A 132 -16.44 -8.81 -3.04
CA ARG A 132 -15.30 -8.34 -3.83
C ARG A 132 -14.06 -9.11 -3.43
N VAL A 133 -13.40 -9.71 -4.41
CA VAL A 133 -12.16 -10.45 -4.19
C VAL A 133 -10.97 -9.52 -4.45
N VAL A 134 -10.09 -9.43 -3.46
CA VAL A 134 -8.85 -8.65 -3.52
C VAL A 134 -7.69 -9.62 -3.41
N ARG A 135 -6.74 -9.55 -4.36
CA ARG A 135 -5.54 -10.38 -4.34
C ARG A 135 -4.32 -9.55 -3.96
N ARG A 136 -3.45 -10.13 -3.15
CA ARG A 136 -2.16 -9.57 -2.75
C ARG A 136 -1.11 -10.66 -2.76
N VAL A 137 0.13 -10.25 -2.98
CA VAL A 137 1.32 -11.10 -2.91
C VAL A 137 2.26 -10.44 -1.91
N VAL A 138 2.74 -11.23 -0.95
CA VAL A 138 3.73 -10.74 0.02
C VAL A 138 5.06 -11.43 -0.22
N LYS A 139 6.13 -10.65 -0.18
CA LYS A 139 7.51 -11.13 -0.24
C LYS A 139 8.06 -11.18 1.18
N ASN A 140 8.66 -12.30 1.56
CA ASN A 140 9.41 -12.39 2.81
C ASN A 140 10.74 -11.66 2.66
N VAL A 141 11.01 -10.73 3.57
CA VAL A 141 12.27 -9.97 3.67
C VAL A 141 12.97 -10.18 5.02
N GLY A 142 12.38 -10.99 5.90
CA GLY A 142 12.99 -11.45 7.15
C GLY A 142 13.41 -12.91 7.07
N GLY A 143 13.57 -13.53 8.25
CA GLY A 143 13.88 -14.95 8.36
C GLY A 143 12.75 -15.87 7.86
N PRO A 144 13.04 -17.15 7.58
CA PRO A 144 12.01 -18.15 7.29
C PRO A 144 10.97 -18.23 8.41
N GLY A 145 9.69 -18.25 8.06
CA GLY A 145 8.63 -18.30 9.07
C GLY A 145 7.24 -18.52 8.48
N THR A 146 6.29 -18.87 9.35
CA THR A 146 4.88 -19.04 9.01
C THR A 146 4.05 -17.95 9.67
N TYR A 147 3.19 -17.29 8.89
CA TYR A 147 2.34 -16.19 9.35
C TYR A 147 0.88 -16.63 9.40
N LYS A 148 0.16 -16.23 10.44
CA LYS A 148 -1.29 -16.42 10.55
C LYS A 148 -2.01 -15.11 10.27
N ALA A 149 -2.94 -15.11 9.32
CA ALA A 149 -3.75 -13.94 9.03
C ALA A 149 -4.78 -13.70 10.14
N HIS A 150 -4.90 -12.45 10.57
CA HIS A 150 -5.96 -11.99 11.47
C HIS A 150 -6.77 -10.91 10.76
N VAL A 151 -8.10 -11.05 10.76
CA VAL A 151 -9.00 -10.16 10.03
C VAL A 151 -9.96 -9.51 11.04
N GLN A 152 -9.98 -8.18 11.04
CA GLN A 152 -10.98 -7.39 11.74
C GLN A 152 -11.94 -6.80 10.70
N ALA A 153 -13.14 -7.34 10.59
CA ALA A 153 -14.13 -6.89 9.62
C ALA A 153 -14.67 -5.49 9.97
N LEU A 154 -14.99 -4.71 8.95
CA LEU A 154 -15.78 -3.48 9.11
C LEU A 154 -17.22 -3.85 9.52
N VAL A 155 -17.87 -2.93 10.25
CA VAL A 155 -19.27 -3.12 10.65
C VAL A 155 -20.13 -3.38 9.40
N GLY A 156 -20.89 -4.47 9.41
CA GLY A 156 -21.75 -4.88 8.29
C GLY A 156 -21.05 -5.66 7.17
N CYS A 157 -19.75 -5.94 7.30
CA CYS A 157 -18.98 -6.77 6.36
C CYS A 157 -18.63 -8.12 6.99
N ARG A 158 -18.40 -9.14 6.15
CA ARG A 158 -17.90 -10.47 6.54
C ARG A 158 -16.68 -10.81 5.70
#